data_AF-A0A2B6RR83-F1
#
_entry.id   AF-A0A2B6RR83-F1
#
_cell.length_a   1.000
_cell.length_b   1.000
_cell.length_c   1.000
_cell.angle_alpha   90.00
_cell.angle_beta   90.00
_cell.angle_gamma   90.00
#
_symmetry.space_group_name_H-M   'P 1'
#
loop_
_entity.id
_entity.type
_entity.pdbx_description
1 polymer ?
#
loop_
_entity_poly.entity_id
_entity_poly.type
_entity_poly.pdbx_seq_one_letter_code
_entity_poly.pdbx_strand_id
1 'polypeptide(L)'
;MRNQKIVQKAYEGETVTVKPKPQEPSQIVTWTTGLAYIDGYNVNLRNGPSTNYGIIRQLSKDESYQVWGKQGDWLNLGGNQWIYNNPSYIKYQGEQTSAASSEVGKRVVSKVDNLRFYDSASWSDKDVAGTVDEGLGFIIDAKISVNGSPQYKVHNSQGKIYYVTACEVYVYMK
;
A
#
# COMPACT_ATOMS: atom_id res chain seq x y z
N MET A 1 15.84 -15.42 -51.77
CA MET A 1 15.97 -14.05 -51.23
C MET A 1 14.58 -13.49 -50.96
N ARG A 2 14.43 -12.70 -49.88
CA ARG A 2 13.28 -11.87 -49.48
C ARG A 2 12.19 -12.51 -48.60
N ASN A 3 12.57 -12.78 -47.34
CA ASN A 3 11.68 -12.55 -46.21
C ASN A 3 11.59 -11.04 -45.98
N GLN A 4 10.44 -10.42 -46.29
CA GLN A 4 9.96 -9.17 -45.70
C GLN A 4 8.69 -8.71 -46.41
N LYS A 5 7.53 -9.02 -45.82
CA LYS A 5 6.44 -8.05 -45.62
C LYS A 5 5.34 -8.74 -44.81
N ILE A 6 5.21 -8.30 -43.55
CA ILE A 6 3.91 -7.98 -42.92
C ILE A 6 3.00 -9.22 -42.86
N VAL A 7 3.05 -10.04 -41.81
CA VAL A 7 2.25 -9.84 -40.56
C VAL A 7 0.84 -9.31 -40.86
N GLN A 8 0.25 -9.80 -41.96
CA GLN A 8 -1.07 -9.45 -42.41
C GLN A 8 -2.08 -10.13 -41.49
N LYS A 9 -2.90 -9.27 -40.87
CA LYS A 9 -4.27 -9.55 -40.43
C LYS A 9 -4.42 -10.16 -39.03
N ALA A 10 -3.83 -9.48 -38.05
CA ALA A 10 -4.43 -9.32 -36.72
C ALA A 10 -5.60 -8.31 -36.74
N TYR A 11 -6.49 -8.41 -37.74
CA TYR A 11 -7.62 -7.49 -37.93
C TYR A 11 -8.87 -8.24 -38.38
N GLU A 12 -9.36 -9.14 -37.54
CA GLU A 12 -10.77 -9.56 -37.55
C GLU A 12 -11.31 -9.45 -36.12
N GLY A 13 -11.61 -8.21 -35.72
CA GLY A 13 -12.98 -7.85 -35.35
C GLY A 13 -13.67 -8.46 -34.13
N GLU A 14 -13.01 -9.15 -33.19
CA GLU A 14 -13.64 -9.45 -31.90
C GLU A 14 -13.22 -8.44 -30.83
N THR A 15 -14.02 -7.39 -30.67
CA THR A 15 -13.96 -6.52 -29.49
C THR A 15 -14.39 -7.34 -28.28
N VAL A 16 -13.45 -7.93 -27.52
CA VAL A 16 -13.73 -8.41 -26.17
C VAL A 16 -14.05 -7.18 -25.33
N THR A 17 -15.34 -6.93 -25.15
CA THR A 17 -15.83 -5.85 -24.30
C THR A 17 -15.57 -6.24 -22.85
N VAL A 18 -14.35 -5.97 -22.36
CA VAL A 18 -14.13 -5.88 -20.91
C VAL A 18 -14.92 -4.69 -20.42
N LYS A 19 -16.12 -4.95 -19.87
CA LYS A 19 -16.89 -3.93 -19.15
C LYS A 19 -15.96 -3.32 -18.11
N PRO A 20 -15.71 -1.99 -18.11
CA PRO A 20 -15.04 -1.35 -17.00
C PRO A 20 -15.89 -1.62 -15.76
N LYS A 21 -15.33 -2.39 -14.83
CA LYS A 21 -15.96 -2.64 -13.54
C LYS A 21 -16.14 -1.30 -12.82
N PRO A 22 -17.28 -1.04 -12.16
CA PRO A 22 -17.47 0.18 -11.37
C PRO A 22 -16.29 0.39 -10.43
N GLN A 23 -15.56 1.47 -10.64
CA GLN A 23 -14.47 1.88 -9.76
C GLN A 23 -15.13 2.48 -8.52
N GLU A 24 -15.28 1.65 -7.49
CA GLU A 24 -15.72 2.07 -6.15
C GLU A 24 -14.77 3.19 -5.66
N PRO A 25 -15.26 4.20 -4.90
CA PRO A 25 -14.43 5.33 -4.49
C PRO A 25 -13.11 4.84 -3.92
N SER A 26 -12.00 5.41 -4.40
CA SER A 26 -10.64 5.03 -4.05
C SER A 26 -10.38 5.18 -2.55
N GLN A 27 -10.73 4.16 -1.76
CA GLN A 27 -10.30 4.07 -0.37
C GLN A 27 -8.82 3.71 -0.36
N ILE A 28 -8.03 4.52 0.35
CA ILE A 28 -6.58 4.42 0.37
C ILE A 28 -6.17 3.06 0.95
N VAL A 29 -5.31 2.33 0.25
CA VAL A 29 -4.65 1.15 0.80
C VAL A 29 -3.59 1.60 1.81
N THR A 30 -3.77 1.20 3.07
CA THR A 30 -2.77 1.37 4.13
C THR A 30 -1.85 0.15 4.11
N TRP A 31 -0.60 0.34 3.72
CA TRP A 31 0.41 -0.72 3.78
C TRP A 31 0.68 -1.09 5.24
N THR A 32 0.58 -2.38 5.55
CA THR A 32 0.83 -2.93 6.90
C THR A 32 1.27 -4.36 6.77
N THR A 33 2.18 -4.78 7.65
CA THR A 33 2.62 -6.16 7.77
C THR A 33 1.85 -6.88 8.88
N GLY A 34 1.62 -8.17 8.71
CA GLY A 34 0.90 -8.97 9.69
C GLY A 34 0.70 -10.42 9.26
N LEU A 35 0.12 -11.22 10.14
CA LEU A 35 -0.33 -12.57 9.88
C LEU A 35 -1.84 -12.67 10.06
N ALA A 36 -2.54 -13.15 9.04
CA ALA A 36 -3.95 -13.53 9.14
C ALA A 36 -4.04 -15.04 9.31
N TYR A 37 -4.59 -15.49 10.45
CA TYR A 37 -4.92 -16.88 10.71
C TYR A 37 -6.40 -17.10 10.39
N ILE A 38 -6.69 -18.10 9.56
CA ILE A 38 -8.06 -18.45 9.18
C ILE A 38 -8.59 -19.46 10.20
N ASP A 39 -9.59 -19.05 10.98
CA ASP A 39 -10.24 -19.89 12.00
C ASP A 39 -11.60 -20.45 11.49
N GLY A 40 -12.16 -19.84 10.45
CA GLY A 40 -13.41 -20.25 9.81
C GLY A 40 -13.22 -21.16 8.60
N TYR A 41 -14.34 -21.70 8.11
CA TYR A 41 -14.39 -22.44 6.84
C TYR A 41 -15.00 -21.57 5.74
N ASN A 42 -14.60 -21.80 4.49
CA ASN A 42 -15.15 -21.16 3.29
C ASN A 42 -14.99 -19.62 3.23
N VAL A 43 -13.88 -19.09 3.76
CA VAL A 43 -13.57 -17.65 3.73
C VAL A 43 -13.23 -17.24 2.29
N ASN A 44 -13.99 -16.31 1.72
CA ASN A 44 -13.81 -15.89 0.33
C ASN A 44 -12.54 -15.04 0.15
N LEU A 45 -11.59 -15.54 -0.64
CA LEU A 45 -10.49 -14.76 -1.20
C LEU A 45 -10.96 -14.12 -2.50
N ARG A 46 -10.89 -12.79 -2.59
CA ARG A 46 -11.44 -12.01 -3.71
C ARG A 46 -10.38 -11.25 -4.48
N ASN A 47 -10.67 -10.98 -5.75
CA ASN A 47 -9.82 -10.21 -6.65
C ASN A 47 -9.95 -8.68 -6.43
N GLY A 48 -10.12 -8.23 -5.19
CA GLY A 48 -10.28 -6.83 -4.81
C GLY A 48 -10.97 -6.65 -3.46
N PRO A 49 -10.80 -5.49 -2.79
CA PRO A 49 -11.28 -5.20 -1.44
C PRO A 49 -12.75 -4.77 -1.41
N SER A 50 -13.63 -5.56 -2.00
CA SER A 50 -15.08 -5.35 -1.97
C SER A 50 -15.82 -6.62 -2.37
N THR A 51 -17.06 -6.78 -1.90
CA THR A 51 -17.93 -7.91 -2.26
C THR A 51 -18.33 -7.89 -3.72
N ASN A 52 -18.18 -6.75 -4.41
CA ASN A 52 -18.34 -6.62 -5.85
C ASN A 52 -17.23 -7.33 -6.64
N TYR A 53 -16.09 -7.69 -6.01
CA TYR A 53 -15.01 -8.43 -6.63
C TYR A 53 -15.25 -9.94 -6.67
N GLY A 54 -14.86 -10.54 -7.80
CA GLY A 54 -14.98 -11.97 -8.02
C GLY A 54 -14.17 -12.76 -7.00
N ILE A 55 -14.70 -13.92 -6.62
CA ILE A 55 -14.05 -14.86 -5.71
C ILE A 55 -13.00 -15.63 -6.50
N ILE A 56 -11.76 -15.63 -6.02
CA ILE A 56 -10.63 -16.42 -6.56
C ILE A 56 -10.76 -17.86 -6.07
N ARG A 57 -10.84 -18.03 -4.74
CA ARG A 57 -11.12 -19.31 -4.07
C ARG A 57 -11.62 -19.08 -2.65
N GLN A 58 -11.91 -20.18 -1.97
CA GLN A 58 -12.20 -20.17 -0.54
C GLN A 58 -10.99 -20.66 0.27
N LEU A 59 -10.81 -20.07 1.44
CA LEU A 59 -9.81 -20.43 2.44
C LEU A 59 -10.50 -21.19 3.58
N SER A 60 -9.77 -22.13 4.16
CA SER A 60 -10.21 -23.03 5.21
C SER A 60 -9.45 -22.79 6.51
N LYS A 61 -10.00 -23.34 7.59
CA LYS A 61 -9.41 -23.31 8.92
C LYS A 61 -7.97 -23.84 8.89
N ASP A 62 -7.12 -23.26 9.75
CA ASP A 62 -5.70 -23.57 9.93
C ASP A 62 -4.78 -23.07 8.78
N GLU A 63 -5.33 -22.44 7.74
CA GLU A 63 -4.53 -21.67 6.78
C GLU A 63 -4.03 -20.35 7.43
N SER A 64 -2.84 -19.90 7.05
CA SER A 64 -2.31 -18.61 7.48
C SER A 64 -1.60 -17.87 6.35
N TYR A 65 -1.67 -16.55 6.37
CA TYR A 65 -1.17 -15.70 5.29
C TYR A 65 -0.48 -14.46 5.83
N GLN A 66 0.60 -14.07 5.14
CA GLN A 66 1.17 -12.74 5.32
C GLN A 66 0.19 -11.69 4.76
N VAL A 67 -0.04 -10.64 5.55
CA VAL A 67 -0.81 -9.47 5.18
C VAL A 67 0.16 -8.37 4.77
N TRP A 68 -0.12 -7.71 3.65
CA TRP A 68 0.70 -6.65 3.07
C TRP A 68 0.04 -5.27 3.14
N GLY A 69 -1.26 -5.21 3.41
CA GLY A 69 -1.99 -3.97 3.48
C GLY A 69 -3.43 -4.15 3.90
N LYS A 70 -4.09 -3.03 4.13
CA LYS A 70 -5.51 -2.95 4.46
C LYS A 70 -6.21 -1.89 3.63
N GLN A 71 -7.47 -2.13 3.30
CA GLN A 71 -8.37 -1.13 2.73
C GLN A 71 -9.73 -1.28 3.41
N GLY A 72 -10.07 -0.33 4.29
CA GLY A 72 -11.18 -0.50 5.22
C GLY A 72 -11.03 -1.79 6.03
N ASP A 73 -12.05 -2.65 5.95
CA ASP A 73 -12.08 -3.95 6.63
C ASP A 73 -11.45 -5.09 5.80
N TRP A 74 -10.77 -4.80 4.69
CA TRP A 74 -10.15 -5.83 3.86
C TRP A 74 -8.66 -5.96 4.16
N LEU A 75 -8.15 -7.20 4.20
CA LEU A 75 -6.71 -7.51 4.31
C LEU A 75 -6.19 -7.96 2.94
N ASN A 76 -5.06 -7.41 2.51
CA ASN A 76 -4.36 -7.81 1.29
C ASN A 76 -3.40 -8.97 1.59
N LEU A 77 -3.55 -10.08 0.88
CA LEU A 77 -2.70 -11.28 1.01
C LEU A 77 -1.61 -11.37 -0.08
N GLY A 78 -1.46 -10.32 -0.89
CA GLY A 78 -0.51 -10.20 -2.00
C GLY A 78 -1.18 -9.95 -3.35
N GLY A 79 -0.67 -8.98 -4.11
CA GLY A 79 -1.25 -8.60 -5.40
C GLY A 79 -2.71 -8.13 -5.26
N ASN A 80 -3.62 -8.67 -6.07
CA ASN A 80 -5.04 -8.36 -6.02
C ASN A 80 -5.85 -9.32 -5.13
N GLN A 81 -5.22 -10.03 -4.20
CA GLN A 81 -5.88 -11.01 -3.34
C GLN A 81 -6.28 -10.37 -2.01
N TRP A 82 -7.60 -10.33 -1.73
CA TRP A 82 -8.16 -9.69 -0.56
C TRP A 82 -9.14 -10.58 0.19
N ILE A 83 -9.11 -10.53 1.52
CA ILE A 83 -10.10 -11.16 2.41
C ILE A 83 -10.79 -10.10 3.26
N TYR A 84 -12.07 -10.30 3.56
CA TYR A 84 -12.81 -9.44 4.48
C TYR A 84 -12.48 -9.84 5.92
N ASN A 85 -11.95 -8.91 6.72
CA ASN A 85 -11.48 -9.12 8.08
C ASN A 85 -12.63 -9.27 9.07
N ASN A 86 -13.29 -10.43 9.08
CA ASN A 86 -14.31 -10.76 10.06
C ASN A 86 -13.70 -11.53 11.23
N PRO A 87 -13.69 -10.98 12.46
CA PRO A 87 -13.13 -11.63 13.65
C PRO A 87 -13.72 -12.99 14.00
N SER A 88 -14.93 -13.31 13.53
CA SER A 88 -15.56 -14.63 13.72
C SER A 88 -14.90 -15.74 12.91
N TYR A 89 -14.14 -15.38 11.86
CA TYR A 89 -13.51 -16.34 10.93
C TYR A 89 -12.01 -16.13 10.75
N ILE A 90 -11.50 -14.96 11.15
CA ILE A 90 -10.11 -14.56 10.92
C ILE A 90 -9.55 -13.97 12.21
N LYS A 91 -8.49 -14.58 12.72
CA LYS A 91 -7.65 -13.98 13.75
C LYS A 91 -6.50 -13.26 13.06
N TYR A 92 -6.65 -11.96 12.89
CA TYR A 92 -5.59 -11.12 12.35
C TYR A 92 -4.64 -10.66 13.45
N GLN A 93 -3.41 -11.18 13.41
CA GLN A 93 -2.27 -10.67 14.16
C GLN A 93 -1.45 -9.78 13.22
N GLY A 94 -1.93 -8.56 13.03
CA GLY A 94 -1.05 -7.52 12.52
C GLY A 94 0.19 -7.41 13.40
N GLU A 95 1.28 -6.89 12.85
CA GLU A 95 2.01 -5.93 13.67
C GLU A 95 0.97 -4.88 14.03
N GLN A 96 0.42 -5.04 15.22
CA GLN A 96 -0.41 -4.03 15.80
C GLN A 96 0.52 -2.82 15.86
N THR A 97 0.20 -1.79 15.09
CA THR A 97 0.13 -0.46 15.67
C THR A 97 -0.92 -0.52 16.79
N SER A 98 -0.65 -1.29 17.86
CA SER A 98 -1.46 -1.36 19.07
C SER A 98 -1.11 -0.09 19.82
N ALA A 99 -2.10 0.78 19.86
CA ALA A 99 -1.93 2.21 20.01
C ALA A 99 -1.22 2.83 18.80
N ALA A 100 -1.57 4.08 18.51
CA ALA A 100 -0.71 4.99 17.78
C ALA A 100 0.77 4.60 17.98
N SER A 101 1.49 4.26 16.90
CA SER A 101 2.88 4.70 16.88
C SER A 101 2.75 6.18 17.19
N SER A 102 3.35 6.63 18.30
CA SER A 102 3.15 7.94 18.89
C SER A 102 3.68 9.07 18.00
N GLU A 103 3.36 9.03 16.71
CA GLU A 103 4.02 9.65 15.59
C GLU A 103 2.98 10.01 14.53
N VAL A 104 1.97 9.15 14.26
CA VAL A 104 0.88 9.50 13.32
C VAL A 104 0.14 10.75 13.81
N GLY A 105 -0.06 11.70 12.91
CA GLY A 105 -0.63 13.02 13.20
C GLY A 105 0.35 14.01 13.82
N LYS A 106 1.54 13.57 14.27
CA LYS A 106 2.61 14.49 14.68
C LYS A 106 3.26 15.13 13.46
N ARG A 107 3.90 16.28 13.68
CA ARG A 107 4.68 16.96 12.65
C ARG A 107 6.11 16.47 12.71
N VAL A 108 6.58 15.78 11.68
CA VAL A 108 8.01 15.52 11.48
C VAL A 108 8.68 16.78 10.94
N VAL A 109 9.76 17.21 11.57
CA VAL A 109 10.48 18.45 11.27
C VAL A 109 11.94 18.15 10.97
N SER A 110 12.48 18.76 9.92
CA SER A 110 13.89 18.63 9.55
C SER A 110 14.80 19.32 10.59
N LYS A 111 15.91 18.64 10.91
CA LYS A 111 17.04 19.18 11.70
C LYS A 111 18.15 19.78 10.84
N VAL A 112 18.04 19.64 9.52
CA VAL A 112 19.08 20.03 8.56
C VAL A 112 18.47 20.74 7.36
N ASP A 113 19.24 21.60 6.73
CA ASP A 113 18.87 22.16 5.43
C ASP A 113 18.96 21.11 4.32
N ASN A 114 18.17 21.29 3.28
CA ASN A 114 18.15 20.45 2.09
C ASN A 114 17.87 18.95 2.35
N LEU A 115 17.08 18.60 3.38
CA LEU A 115 16.69 17.21 3.64
C LEU A 115 15.80 16.69 2.51
N ARG A 116 16.19 15.59 1.87
CA ARG A 116 15.43 15.01 0.75
C ARG A 116 14.11 14.38 1.19
N PHE A 117 13.08 14.57 0.38
CA PHE A 117 11.83 13.79 0.42
C PHE A 117 11.51 13.24 -0.97
N TYR A 118 10.71 12.18 -1.02
CA TYR A 118 10.55 11.30 -2.18
C TYR A 118 9.08 11.17 -2.59
N ASP A 119 8.81 10.97 -3.89
CA ASP A 119 7.46 10.72 -4.43
C ASP A 119 7.03 9.26 -4.22
N SER A 120 7.97 8.36 -3.92
CA SER A 120 7.71 6.95 -3.60
C SER A 120 8.53 6.49 -2.40
N ALA A 121 8.11 5.39 -1.76
CA ALA A 121 8.83 4.75 -0.67
C ALA A 121 10.15 4.15 -1.19
N SER A 122 11.17 4.98 -1.29
CA SER A 122 12.44 4.68 -1.97
C SER A 122 13.57 5.53 -1.41
N TRP A 123 14.79 5.04 -1.55
CA TRP A 123 16.03 5.79 -1.27
C TRP A 123 16.78 6.17 -2.56
N SER A 124 16.21 5.87 -3.73
CA SER A 124 16.85 6.12 -5.02
C SER A 124 16.75 7.59 -5.42
N ASP A 125 17.81 8.13 -6.01
CA ASP A 125 17.85 9.51 -6.49
C ASP A 125 16.76 9.83 -7.52
N LYS A 126 16.35 8.84 -8.32
CA LYS A 126 15.28 9.00 -9.32
C LYS A 126 13.91 9.32 -8.72
N ASP A 127 13.72 8.99 -7.44
CA ASP A 127 12.45 9.13 -6.73
C ASP A 127 12.42 10.39 -5.83
N VAL A 128 13.49 11.19 -5.84
CA VAL A 128 13.56 12.45 -5.08
C VAL A 128 12.55 13.44 -5.66
N ALA A 129 11.62 13.88 -4.82
CA ALA A 129 10.61 14.86 -5.16
C ALA A 129 11.05 16.29 -4.87
N GLY A 130 11.97 16.46 -3.91
CA GLY A 130 12.51 17.76 -3.53
C GLY A 130 13.29 17.71 -2.21
N THR A 131 13.53 18.89 -1.66
CA THR A 131 14.20 19.08 -0.37
C THR A 131 13.39 19.98 0.57
N VAL A 132 13.55 19.76 1.87
CA VAL A 132 12.95 20.55 2.94
C VAL A 132 14.03 21.06 3.88
N ASP A 133 13.96 22.35 4.20
CA ASP A 133 14.96 23.00 5.05
C ASP A 133 14.68 22.84 6.55
N GLU A 134 15.65 23.22 7.38
CA GLU A 134 15.56 23.08 8.84
C GLU A 134 14.30 23.79 9.39
N GLY A 135 13.62 23.16 10.35
CA GLY A 135 12.41 23.71 10.98
C GLY A 135 11.12 23.55 10.16
N LEU A 136 11.24 23.21 8.87
CA LEU A 136 10.12 22.82 8.03
C LEU A 136 9.83 21.32 8.11
N GLY A 137 8.64 20.92 7.69
CA GLY A 137 8.16 19.58 8.02
C GLY A 137 6.77 19.25 7.50
N PHE A 138 6.37 18.00 7.75
CA PHE A 138 5.16 17.38 7.24
C PHE A 138 4.37 16.69 8.36
N ILE A 139 3.12 16.35 8.10
CA ILE A 139 2.33 15.52 9.03
C ILE A 139 2.55 14.04 8.71
N ILE A 140 2.80 13.23 9.73
CA ILE A 140 3.04 11.80 9.58
C ILE A 140 1.71 11.06 9.40
N ASP A 141 1.61 10.29 8.32
CA ASP A 141 0.52 9.35 8.06
C ASP A 141 0.85 7.94 8.54
N ALA A 142 2.11 7.52 8.36
CA ALA A 142 2.58 6.19 8.75
C ALA A 142 4.11 6.15 8.84
N LYS A 143 4.65 5.17 9.56
CA LYS A 143 6.05 4.76 9.49
C LYS A 143 6.14 3.45 8.72
N ILE A 144 7.04 3.37 7.76
CA ILE A 144 7.27 2.22 6.88
C ILE A 144 8.74 1.84 6.87
N SER A 145 9.07 0.59 6.52
CA SER A 145 10.45 0.14 6.31
C SER A 145 10.73 0.02 4.81
N VAL A 146 11.79 0.67 4.34
CA VAL A 146 12.25 0.66 2.94
C VAL A 146 13.68 0.14 2.92
N ASN A 147 13.88 -1.05 2.36
CA ASN A 147 15.17 -1.77 2.33
C ASN A 147 15.85 -1.86 3.72
N GLY A 148 15.06 -2.08 4.77
CA GLY A 148 15.55 -2.22 6.15
C GLY A 148 15.79 -0.89 6.89
N SER A 149 15.58 0.26 6.24
CA SER A 149 15.68 1.58 6.87
C SER A 149 14.30 2.26 6.96
N PRO A 150 13.95 2.90 8.08
CA PRO A 150 12.61 3.45 8.26
C PRO A 150 12.42 4.78 7.52
N GLN A 151 11.24 4.95 6.91
CA GLN A 151 10.74 6.21 6.35
C GLN A 151 9.38 6.54 6.99
N TYR A 152 9.05 7.82 7.02
CA TYR A 152 7.68 8.27 7.25
C TYR A 152 6.99 8.49 5.90
N LYS A 153 5.78 7.95 5.76
CA LYS A 153 4.80 8.45 4.80
C LYS A 153 4.19 9.71 5.41
N VAL A 154 4.21 10.80 4.68
CA VAL A 154 3.81 12.11 5.18
C VAL A 154 2.95 12.87 4.18
N HIS A 155 2.19 13.85 4.64
CA HIS A 155 1.49 14.80 3.78
C HIS A 155 1.86 16.25 4.10
N ASN A 156 1.87 17.10 3.07
CA ASN A 156 1.97 18.55 3.22
C ASN A 156 0.58 19.18 3.48
N SER A 157 0.53 20.50 3.69
CA SER A 157 -0.72 21.24 3.91
C SER A 157 -1.74 21.16 2.76
N GLN A 158 -1.32 20.72 1.57
CA GLN A 158 -2.19 20.50 0.41
C GLN A 158 -2.67 19.04 0.30
N GLY A 159 -2.29 18.18 1.26
CA GLY A 159 -2.62 16.75 1.26
C GLY A 159 -1.80 15.92 0.27
N LYS A 160 -0.77 16.48 -0.37
CA LYS A 160 0.11 15.71 -1.24
C LYS A 160 1.04 14.82 -0.41
N ILE A 161 1.09 13.55 -0.79
CA ILE A 161 1.85 12.50 -0.10
C ILE A 161 3.29 12.50 -0.56
N TYR A 162 4.19 12.35 0.40
CA TYR A 162 5.63 12.17 0.21
C TYR A 162 6.18 11.15 1.19
N TYR A 163 7.45 10.82 1.02
CA TYR A 163 8.20 9.97 1.94
C TYR A 163 9.46 10.69 2.39
N VAL A 164 9.77 10.62 3.68
CA VAL A 164 10.95 11.28 4.27
C VAL A 164 11.61 10.34 5.26
N THR A 165 12.90 10.52 5.53
CA THR A 165 13.62 9.69 6.51
C THR A 165 12.95 9.74 7.89
N ALA A 166 12.87 8.58 8.55
CA ALA A 166 12.48 8.48 9.95
C ALA A 166 13.70 8.41 10.88
N CYS A 167 14.91 8.68 10.37
CA CYS A 167 16.12 8.69 11.17
C CYS A 167 16.16 9.95 12.04
N GLU A 168 16.13 9.76 13.36
CA GLU A 168 16.11 10.84 14.35
C GLU A 168 17.36 11.73 14.33
N VAL A 169 18.42 11.34 13.62
CA VAL A 169 19.58 12.20 13.38
C VAL A 169 19.21 13.40 12.49
N TYR A 170 18.30 13.21 11.53
CA TYR A 170 17.91 14.22 10.55
C TYR A 170 16.55 14.85 10.82
N VAL A 171 15.70 14.20 11.61
CA VAL A 171 14.35 14.69 11.91
C VAL A 171 14.02 14.59 13.39
N TYR A 172 13.04 15.36 13.83
CA TYR A 172 12.36 15.20 15.13
C TYR A 172 10.86 15.40 14.97
N MET A 173 10.08 15.00 15.98
CA MET A 173 8.63 15.18 15.98
C MET A 173 8.20 16.30 16.92
N LYS A 174 7.16 17.04 16.53
CA LYS A 174 6.40 17.97 17.36
C LYS A 174 4.95 17.51 17.48
#